data_AF-A0A0R2QZC8-F1
#
_entry.id   AF-A0A0R2QZC8-F1
#
_cell.length_a   1.000
_cell.length_b   1.000
_cell.length_c   1.000
_cell.angle_alpha   90.00
_cell.angle_beta   90.00
_cell.angle_gamma   90.00
#
_symmetry.space_group_name_H-M   'P 1'
#
loop_
_entity.id
_entity.type
_entity.pdbx_description
1 polymer ?
#
loop_
_entity_poly.entity_id
_entity_poly.type
_entity_poly.pdbx_seq_one_letter_code
_entity_poly.pdbx_strand_id
1 'polypeptide(L)' 'MSLSTIINILDPDAFIFGGGVSNEIDFFTEIETLVKKYVIGKEYEGVILKPKYGDASGVRGAARLGRATIY' A
#
# COMPACT_ATOMS: atom_id res chain seq x y z
N MET A 1 0.03 14.80 -3.51
CA MET A 1 1.25 15.03 -2.70
C MET A 1 1.33 14.14 -1.46
N SER A 2 0.23 13.79 -0.78
CA SER A 2 0.31 12.94 0.43
C SER A 2 0.96 11.57 0.20
N LEU A 3 0.55 10.86 -0.86
CA LEU A 3 1.10 9.53 -1.19
C LEU A 3 2.57 9.57 -1.61
N SER A 4 2.96 10.56 -2.43
CA SER A 4 4.35 10.73 -2.88
C SER A 4 5.31 11.02 -1.73
N THR A 5 4.86 11.73 -0.69
CA THR A 5 5.68 11.96 0.51
C THR A 5 6.00 10.67 1.25
N ILE A 6 5.02 9.78 1.40
CA ILE A 6 5.23 8.47 2.04
C ILE A 6 6.23 7.63 1.23
N ILE A 7 6.07 7.64 -0.09
CA ILE A 7 6.97 6.92 -1.01
C ILE A 7 8.39 7.48 -0.91
N ASN A 8 8.56 8.81 -0.92
CA ASN A 8 9.90 9.41 -0.82
C ASN A 8 10.60 9.13 0.53
N ILE A 9 9.84 8.87 1.60
CA ILE A 9 10.41 8.63 2.94
C ILE A 9 10.69 7.14 3.17
N LEU A 10 9.79 6.26 2.74
CA LEU A 10 9.84 4.83 3.05
C LEU A 10 10.32 3.96 1.89
N ASP A 11 10.22 4.45 0.66
CA ASP A 11 10.51 3.74 -0.59
C ASP A 11 9.99 2.29 -0.63
N PRO A 12 8.65 2.09 -0.58
CA PRO A 12 8.10 0.75 -0.47
C PRO A 12 8.07 0.01 -1.82
N ASP A 13 8.46 -1.27 -1.81
CA ASP A 13 8.31 -2.17 -2.97
C ASP A 13 6.84 -2.42 -3.35
N ALA A 14 5.93 -2.34 -2.37
CA ALA A 14 4.50 -2.59 -2.59
C ALA A 14 3.62 -1.66 -1.75
N PHE A 15 2.59 -1.11 -2.38
CA PHE A 15 1.57 -0.28 -1.73
C PHE A 15 0.21 -0.95 -1.82
N ILE A 16 -0.44 -1.18 -0.68
CA ILE A 16 -1.76 -1.81 -0.61
C ILE A 16 -2.76 -0.84 0.00
N PHE A 17 -3.82 -0.53 -0.74
CA PHE A 17 -4.94 0.23 -0.21
C PHE A 17 -5.82 -0.67 0.65
N GLY A 18 -6.13 -0.25 1.87
CA GLY A 18 -6.99 -1.00 2.80
C GLY A 18 -8.41 -0.43 2.88
N GLY A 19 -9.29 -1.17 3.58
CA GLY A 19 -10.65 -0.74 3.92
C GLY A 19 -11.59 -0.65 2.71
N GLY A 20 -12.74 0.02 2.89
CA GLY A 20 -13.76 0.14 1.84
C GLY A 20 -13.28 0.85 0.58
N VAL A 21 -12.29 1.74 0.71
CA VAL A 21 -11.65 2.46 -0.40
C VAL A 21 -10.98 1.49 -1.38
N SER A 22 -10.49 0.34 -0.92
CA SER A 22 -9.84 -0.66 -1.78
C SER A 22 -10.78 -1.40 -2.73
N ASN A 23 -12.09 -1.41 -2.43
CA ASN A 23 -13.09 -2.03 -3.31
C ASN A 23 -13.44 -1.14 -4.50
N GLU A 24 -13.44 0.17 -4.29
CA GLU A 24 -13.86 1.17 -5.29
C GLU A 24 -12.69 1.66 -6.18
N ILE A 25 -11.44 1.38 -5.78
CA ILE A 25 -10.27 1.74 -6.60
C ILE A 25 -9.96 0.60 -7.58
N ASP A 26 -10.16 0.89 -8.86
CA ASP A 26 -9.72 0.04 -9.98
C ASP A 26 -8.64 0.70 -10.84
N PHE A 27 -8.41 2.00 -10.67
CA PHE A 27 -7.54 2.83 -11.52
C PHE A 27 -6.09 2.90 -11.01
N PHE A 28 -5.49 1.77 -10.61
CA PHE A 28 -4.13 1.75 -10.05
C PHE A 28 -3.07 2.34 -11.00
N THR A 29 -3.20 2.09 -12.31
CA THR A 29 -2.29 2.64 -13.32
C THR A 29 -2.28 4.17 -13.35
N GLU A 30 -3.44 4.81 -13.14
CA GLU A 30 -3.54 6.27 -13.06
C GLU A 30 -2.90 6.79 -11.77
N ILE A 31 -3.10 6.09 -10.65
CA ILE A 31 -2.47 6.42 -9.37
C ILE A 31 -0.95 6.36 -9.52
N GLU A 32 -0.40 5.30 -10.09
CA GLU A 32 1.04 5.16 -10.36
C GLU A 32 1.56 6.31 -11.22
N THR A 33 0.84 6.64 -12.29
CA THR A 33 1.21 7.74 -13.20
C THR A 33 1.20 9.10 -12.49
N LEU A 34 0.22 9.34 -11.61
CA LEU A 34 0.13 10.57 -10.84
C LEU A 34 1.23 10.65 -9.78
N VAL A 35 1.50 9.55 -9.07
CA VAL A 35 2.53 9.46 -8.04
C VAL A 35 3.91 9.76 -8.64
N LYS A 36 4.25 9.19 -9.79
CA LYS A 36 5.53 9.46 -10.50
C LYS A 36 5.77 10.94 -10.78
N LYS A 37 4.71 11.77 -10.91
CA LYS A 37 4.86 13.23 -11.11
C LYS A 37 5.33 13.96 -9.86
N TYR A 38 5.11 13.40 -8.67
CA TYR A 38 5.37 14.05 -7.37
C TYR A 38 6.47 13.35 -6.55
N VAL A 39 6.95 12.19 -6.99
CA VAL A 39 8.09 11.47 -6.37
C VAL A 39 9.41 12.12 -6.80
N ILE A 40 10.36 12.21 -5.86
CA ILE A 40 11.69 12.78 -6.12
C ILE A 40 12.44 11.80 -7.02
N GLY A 41 12.93 12.26 -8.17
CA GLY A 41 13.56 11.39 -9.19
C GLY A 41 12.60 10.89 -10.26
N LYS A 42 11.28 11.07 -10.11
CA LYS A 42 10.22 10.63 -11.05
C LYS A 42 10.17 9.11 -11.31
N GLU A 43 10.98 8.35 -10.62
CA GLU A 43 11.03 6.90 -10.70
C GLU A 43 10.26 6.34 -9.51
N TYR A 44 9.27 5.49 -9.79
CA TYR A 44 8.56 4.71 -8.80
C TYR A 44 8.39 3.32 -9.40
N GLU A 45 9.14 2.37 -8.84
CA GLU A 45 9.15 0.96 -9.26
C GLU A 45 8.22 0.10 -8.41
N GLY A 46 7.71 0.64 -7.30
CA GLY A 46 6.80 -0.07 -6.42
C GLY A 46 5.49 -0.43 -7.09
N VAL A 47 4.91 -1.56 -6.71
CA VAL A 47 3.64 -2.05 -7.27
C VAL A 47 2.47 -1.64 -6.39
N ILE A 48 1.38 -1.16 -7.00
CA ILE A 48 0.13 -0.91 -6.27
C ILE A 48 -0.79 -2.12 -6.38
N LEU A 49 -1.20 -2.69 -5.25
CA LEU A 49 -1.94 -3.95 -5.20
C LEU A 49 -3.24 -3.84 -4.39
N LYS A 50 -4.24 -4.67 -4.77
CA LYS A 50 -5.45 -4.86 -3.96
C LYS A 50 -5.18 -5.72 -2.72
N PRO A 51 -5.89 -5.45 -1.61
CA PRO A 51 -5.77 -6.25 -0.40
C PRO A 51 -6.37 -7.63 -0.62
N LYS A 52 -5.59 -8.68 -0.38
CA LYS A 52 -6.02 -10.07 -0.59
C LYS A 52 -7.09 -10.56 0.40
N TYR A 53 -7.12 -9.99 1.60
CA TYR A 53 -7.91 -10.54 2.72
C TYR A 53 -9.00 -9.60 3.24
N GLY A 54 -9.19 -8.41 2.64
CA GLY A 54 -10.26 -7.47 2.96
C GLY A 54 -10.49 -7.31 4.47
N ASP A 55 -11.73 -7.50 4.91
CA ASP A 55 -12.17 -7.38 6.31
C ASP A 55 -11.48 -8.37 7.26
N ALA A 56 -11.06 -9.55 6.76
CA ALA A 56 -10.34 -10.54 7.57
C ALA A 56 -8.87 -10.15 7.82
N SER A 57 -8.37 -9.07 7.21
CA SER A 57 -6.97 -8.63 7.34
C SER A 57 -6.61 -8.26 8.78
N GLY A 58 -7.54 -7.66 9.54
CA GLY A 58 -7.31 -7.25 10.93
C GLY A 58 -7.06 -8.44 11.87
N VAL A 59 -7.97 -9.42 11.87
CA VAL A 59 -7.86 -10.62 12.72
C VAL A 59 -6.61 -11.42 12.36
N ARG A 60 -6.29 -11.54 11.06
CA ARG A 60 -5.07 -12.21 10.59
C ARG A 60 -3.81 -11.48 11.01
N GLY A 61 -3.81 -10.15 10.96
CA GLY A 61 -2.71 -9.32 11.44
C GLY A 61 -2.44 -9.52 12.92
N ALA A 62 -3.50 -9.47 13.75
CA ALA A 62 -3.40 -9.70 15.19
C ALA A 62 -2.89 -11.12 15.51
N ALA A 63 -3.42 -12.15 14.86
CA ALA A 63 -2.97 -13.53 15.06
C ALA A 63 -1.50 -13.74 14.66
N ARG A 64 -1.04 -13.10 13.58
CA ARG A 64 0.36 -13.15 13.14
C ARG A 64 1.29 -12.43 14.12
N LEU A 65 0.90 -11.24 14.59
CA LEU A 65 1.67 -10.50 15.58
C LEU A 65 1.79 -11.32 16.87
N GLY A 66 0.66 -11.81 17.39
CA GLY A 66 0.66 -12.66 18.59
C GLY A 66 1.51 -13.92 18.45
N ARG A 67 1.54 -14.56 17.26
CA ARG A 67 2.44 -15.71 17.01
C ARG A 67 3.92 -15.33 17.07
N ALA A 68 4.29 -14.13 16.61
CA ALA A 68 5.68 -13.68 16.63
C ALA A 68 6.15 -13.29 18.05
N THR A 69 5.22 -12.90 18.93
CA THR A 69 5.53 -12.49 20.31
C THR A 69 5.69 -13.65 21.29
N ILE A 70 5.34 -14.89 20.93
CA ILE A 70 5.47 -16.08 21.81
C ILE A 70 6.89 -16.68 21.74
N TYR A 71 7.91 -15.84 21.87
CA TYR A 71 9.31 -16.25 22.06
C TYR A 71 9.89 -15.57 23.29
#